data_AF-A0A060BMM5-F1
#
_entry.id   AF-A0A060BMM5-F1
#
_cell.length_a   1.000
_cell.length_b   1.000
_cell.length_c   1.000
_cell.angle_alpha   90.00
_cell.angle_beta   90.00
_cell.angle_gamma   90.00
#
_symmetry.space_group_name_H-M   'P 1'
#
loop_
_entity.id
_entity.type
_entity.pdbx_description
1 polymer ?
#
loop_
_entity_poly.entity_id
_entity_poly.type
_entity_poly.pdbx_seq_one_letter_code
_entity_poly.pdbx_strand_id
1 'polypeptide(L)'
;TRWRLRVNGVGQGRRRVPAHGHVEWRVRYAPGTIEAIGFRDGRQVLLRRRETAGPAAAIALRCERTRLAADGDDVGMIEVAVVDAQGRE
;
A
#
# COMPACT_ATOMS: atom_id res chain seq x y z
N THR A 1 -18.35 -7.03 -2.72
CA THR A 1 -17.51 -6.35 -1.69
C THR A 1 -17.79 -4.86 -1.70
N ARG A 2 -17.79 -4.20 -0.54
CA ARG A 2 -17.87 -2.73 -0.44
C ARG A 2 -16.54 -2.20 0.10
N TRP A 3 -16.17 -1.01 -0.30
CA TRP A 3 -14.97 -0.34 0.19
C TRP A 3 -15.32 1.04 0.72
N ARG A 4 -14.57 1.48 1.73
CA ARG A 4 -14.61 2.84 2.28
C ARG A 4 -13.23 3.45 2.14
N LEU A 5 -13.15 4.71 1.75
CA LEU A 5 -11.93 5.49 1.82
C LEU A 5 -11.99 6.43 3.03
N ARG A 6 -10.90 6.58 3.77
CA ARG A 6 -10.67 7.67 4.73
C ARG A 6 -9.40 8.43 4.35
N VAL A 7 -9.41 9.74 4.52
CA VAL A 7 -8.26 10.62 4.33
C VAL A 7 -8.07 11.36 5.65
N ASN A 8 -6.91 11.21 6.30
CA ASN A 8 -6.61 11.78 7.61
C ASN A 8 -7.70 11.48 8.65
N GLY A 9 -8.20 10.24 8.66
CA GLY A 9 -9.29 9.80 9.54
C GLY A 9 -10.70 10.24 9.10
N VAL A 10 -10.83 11.16 8.14
CA VAL A 10 -12.14 11.65 7.65
C VAL A 10 -12.66 10.73 6.55
N GLY A 11 -13.89 10.24 6.72
CA GLY A 11 -14.52 9.32 5.76
C GLY A 11 -14.92 10.01 4.45
N GLN A 12 -14.52 9.43 3.32
CA GLN A 12 -14.81 9.90 1.96
C GLN A 12 -15.97 9.12 1.31
N GLY A 13 -16.75 8.39 2.11
CA GLY A 13 -17.88 7.57 1.67
C GLY A 13 -17.55 6.11 1.39
N ARG A 14 -18.59 5.30 1.20
CA ARG A 14 -18.51 3.86 0.86
C ARG A 14 -18.99 3.63 -0.56
N ARG A 15 -18.31 2.77 -1.31
CA ARG A 15 -18.67 2.39 -2.69
C ARG A 15 -18.69 0.87 -2.82
N ARG A 16 -19.61 0.35 -3.64
CA ARG A 16 -19.63 -1.07 -4.02
C ARG A 16 -18.69 -1.25 -5.21
N VAL A 17 -17.87 -2.30 -5.19
CA VAL A 17 -16.99 -2.61 -6.31
C VAL A 17 -17.79 -3.42 -7.33
N PRO A 18 -17.82 -3.00 -8.61
CA PRO A 18 -18.40 -3.81 -9.67
C PRO A 18 -17.59 -5.09 -9.86
N ALA A 19 -18.23 -6.14 -10.40
CA ALA A 19 -17.51 -7.37 -10.73
C ALA A 19 -16.36 -7.04 -11.71
N HIS A 20 -15.16 -7.58 -11.42
CA HIS A 20 -13.95 -7.35 -12.22
C HIS A 20 -13.54 -5.88 -12.40
N GLY A 21 -13.96 -4.98 -11.51
CA GLY A 21 -13.60 -3.56 -11.58
C GLY A 21 -12.96 -3.01 -10.32
N HIS A 22 -12.89 -1.69 -10.24
CA HIS A 22 -12.34 -0.94 -9.11
C HIS A 22 -13.31 0.15 -8.66
N VAL A 23 -12.94 0.86 -7.59
CA VAL A 23 -13.64 2.04 -7.11
C VAL A 23 -12.64 3.17 -6.96
N GLU A 24 -13.09 4.37 -7.29
CA GLU A 24 -12.30 5.59 -7.18
C GLU A 24 -13.01 6.63 -6.32
N TRP A 25 -12.24 7.57 -5.79
CA TRP A 25 -12.72 8.75 -5.11
C TRP A 25 -11.92 9.96 -5.58
N ARG A 26 -12.61 11.05 -5.85
CA ARG A 26 -11.99 12.37 -6.02
C ARG A 26 -11.95 13.04 -4.67
N VAL A 27 -10.75 13.21 -4.11
CA VAL A 27 -10.53 13.83 -2.80
C VAL A 27 -9.55 14.98 -2.96
N ARG A 28 -9.68 16.00 -2.10
CA ARG A 28 -8.65 17.04 -2.04
C ARG A 28 -7.39 16.45 -1.43
N TYR A 29 -6.26 16.75 -2.05
CA TYR A 29 -4.97 16.32 -1.53
C TYR A 29 -4.68 17.02 -0.20
N ALA A 30 -4.23 16.24 0.77
CA ALA A 30 -3.66 16.71 2.02
C ALA A 30 -2.59 15.70 2.44
N PRO A 31 -1.37 16.13 2.79
CA PRO A 31 -0.37 15.25 3.37
C PRO A 31 -0.92 14.52 4.59
N GLY A 32 -0.49 13.27 4.79
CA GLY A 32 -0.89 12.46 5.93
C GLY A 32 -1.15 11.02 5.53
N THR A 33 -2.36 10.52 5.77
CA THR A 33 -2.70 9.11 5.64
C THR A 33 -3.98 8.89 4.84
N ILE A 34 -3.95 7.95 3.91
CA ILE A 34 -5.14 7.40 3.26
C ILE A 34 -5.36 5.95 3.70
N GLU A 35 -6.60 5.62 4.03
CA GLU A 35 -6.99 4.27 4.46
C GLU A 35 -8.13 3.74 3.58
N ALA A 36 -7.88 2.63 2.90
CA ALA A 36 -8.87 1.86 2.14
C ALA A 36 -9.32 0.66 2.96
N ILE A 37 -10.60 0.63 3.32
CA ILE A 37 -11.20 -0.39 4.19
C ILE A 37 -12.16 -1.25 3.36
N GLY A 38 -11.83 -2.54 3.23
CA GLY A 38 -12.62 -3.53 2.51
C GLY A 38 -13.62 -4.25 3.41
N PHE A 39 -14.86 -4.40 2.93
CA PHE A 39 -15.96 -5.07 3.62
C PHE A 39 -16.55 -6.22 2.80
N ARG A 40 -16.72 -7.37 3.44
CA ARG A 40 -17.44 -8.54 2.93
C ARG A 40 -18.53 -8.90 3.95
N ASP A 41 -19.77 -9.06 3.47
CA ASP A 41 -20.94 -9.38 4.30
C ASP A 41 -21.11 -8.48 5.54
N GLY A 42 -20.86 -7.18 5.35
CA GLY A 42 -20.94 -6.17 6.40
C GLY A 42 -19.73 -6.11 7.34
N ARG A 43 -18.86 -7.12 7.36
CA ARG A 43 -17.66 -7.19 8.20
C ARG A 43 -16.44 -6.62 7.49
N GLN A 44 -15.58 -5.95 8.24
CA GLN A 44 -14.28 -5.51 7.75
C GLN A 44 -13.39 -6.74 7.56
N VAL A 45 -12.78 -6.86 6.38
CA VAL A 45 -11.89 -7.98 6.02
C VAL A 45 -10.52 -7.51 5.55
N LEU A 46 -10.38 -6.22 5.26
CA LEU A 46 -9.10 -5.65 4.80
C LEU A 46 -8.97 -4.20 5.25
N LEU A 47 -7.77 -3.84 5.67
CA LEU A 47 -7.30 -2.46 5.80
C LEU A 47 -6.02 -2.33 4.99
N ARG A 48 -5.96 -1.29 4.15
CA ARG A 48 -4.76 -0.86 3.44
C ARG A 48 -4.53 0.61 3.74
N ARG A 49 -3.32 0.95 4.15
CA ARG A 49 -2.90 2.29 4.54
C ARG A 49 -1.75 2.73 3.66
N ARG A 50 -1.78 3.98 3.22
CA ARG A 50 -0.66 4.67 2.56
C ARG A 50 -0.47 6.03 3.21
N GLU A 51 0.78 6.46 3.29
CA GLU A 51 1.16 7.70 3.93
C GLU A 51 2.00 8.54 2.99
N THR A 52 1.86 9.85 3.09
CA THR A 52 2.71 10.78 2.34
C THR A 52 4.14 10.65 2.85
N ALA A 53 5.06 10.24 1.97
CA ALA A 53 6.48 10.21 2.25
C ALA A 53 7.06 11.62 2.41
N GLY A 54 8.04 11.75 3.29
CA GLY A 54 8.86 12.94 3.46
C GLY A 54 10.03 12.98 2.47
N PRO A 55 11.02 13.86 2.71
CA PRO A 55 12.25 13.90 1.93
C PRO A 55 13.00 12.56 1.97
N ALA A 56 13.63 12.20 0.86
CA ALA A 56 14.47 11.02 0.76
C ALA A 56 15.59 11.05 1.82
N ALA A 57 15.78 9.92 2.51
CA ALA A 57 16.75 9.80 3.59
C ALA A 57 17.64 8.55 3.47
N ALA A 58 17.18 7.47 2.82
CA ALA A 58 17.96 6.23 2.70
C ALA A 58 17.58 5.41 1.45
N ILE A 59 18.41 4.41 1.16
CA ILE A 59 18.12 3.32 0.22
C ILE A 59 17.78 2.06 1.02
N ALA A 60 16.62 1.49 0.79
CA ALA A 60 16.18 0.22 1.36
C ALA A 60 16.37 -0.91 0.35
N LEU A 61 16.98 -2.01 0.79
CA LEU A 61 17.12 -3.24 0.01
C LEU A 61 16.19 -4.31 0.57
N ARG A 62 15.36 -4.90 -0.29
CA ARG A 62 14.47 -6.01 0.08
C ARG A 62 14.72 -7.19 -0.85
N CYS A 63 14.70 -8.38 -0.29
CA CYS A 63 14.86 -9.61 -1.05
C CYS A 63 14.01 -10.69 -0.41
N GLU A 64 13.21 -11.40 -1.20
CA GLU A 64 12.43 -12.54 -0.70
C GLU A 64 13.31 -13.72 -0.32
N ARG A 65 14.46 -13.88 -0.99
CA ARG A 65 15.41 -15.00 -0.79
C ARG A 65 16.78 -14.49 -0.39
N THR A 66 17.11 -14.62 0.89
CA THR A 66 18.44 -14.21 1.42
C THR A 66 19.51 -15.30 1.29
N ARG A 67 19.17 -16.46 0.71
CA ARG A 67 20.08 -17.57 0.44
C ARG A 67 19.78 -18.14 -0.95
N LEU A 68 20.85 -18.43 -1.69
CA LEU A 68 20.82 -19.01 -3.02
C LEU A 68 21.70 -20.26 -3.05
N ALA A 69 21.38 -21.19 -3.93
CA ALA A 69 22.22 -22.33 -4.26
C ALA A 69 23.43 -21.86 -5.08
N ALA A 70 24.60 -22.45 -4.83
CA ALA A 70 25.82 -22.18 -5.57
C ALA A 70 25.93 -23.12 -6.79
N ASP A 71 24.86 -23.22 -7.57
CA ASP A 71 24.73 -24.13 -8.73
C ASP A 71 24.98 -23.44 -10.07
N GLY A 72 25.02 -22.11 -10.10
CA GLY A 72 25.22 -21.32 -11.32
C GLY A 72 23.91 -20.96 -12.05
N ASP A 73 22.77 -21.46 -11.57
CA ASP A 73 21.45 -21.23 -12.17
C ASP A 73 20.50 -20.47 -11.23
N ASP A 74 20.74 -20.47 -9.92
CA ASP A 74 19.88 -19.80 -8.95
C ASP A 74 20.00 -18.27 -8.99
N VAL A 75 18.86 -17.58 -8.95
CA VAL A 75 18.77 -16.12 -9.05
C VAL A 75 17.98 -15.55 -7.87
N GLY A 76 18.54 -14.52 -7.24
CA GLY A 76 17.88 -13.71 -6.23
C GLY A 76 17.55 -12.32 -6.77
N MET A 77 16.30 -11.90 -6.63
CA MET A 77 15.87 -10.54 -6.97
C MET A 77 15.97 -9.63 -5.76
N ILE A 78 16.68 -8.51 -5.90
CA ILE A 78 16.78 -7.48 -4.87
C ILE A 78 15.98 -6.26 -5.34
N GLU A 79 14.91 -5.94 -4.62
CA GLU A 79 14.19 -4.68 -4.75
C GLU A 79 14.99 -3.57 -4.05
N VAL A 80 15.17 -2.46 -4.77
CA VAL A 80 15.86 -1.27 -4.28
C VAL A 80 14.86 -0.12 -4.27
N ALA A 81 14.66 0.50 -3.10
CA ALA A 81 13.73 1.61 -2.94
C ALA A 81 14.41 2.80 -2.25
N VAL A 82 14.03 4.03 -2.65
CA VAL A 82 14.39 5.24 -1.90
C VAL A 82 13.30 5.47 -0.86
N VAL A 83 13.71 5.62 0.40
CA VAL A 83 12.79 5.81 1.53
C VAL A 83 13.09 7.09 2.29
N ASP A 84 12.07 7.65 2.93
CA ASP A 84 12.24 8.76 3.86
C ASP A 84 12.79 8.32 5.23
N ALA A 85 12.97 9.28 6.14
CA ALA A 85 13.53 9.02 7.47
C ALA A 85 12.64 8.11 8.36
N GLN A 86 11.39 7.83 7.95
CA GLN A 86 10.46 6.92 8.61
C GLN A 86 10.32 5.58 7.85
N GLY A 87 11.08 5.37 6.77
CA GLY A 87 11.03 4.16 5.96
C GLY A 87 9.86 4.10 4.98
N ARG A 88 9.22 5.24 4.68
CA ARG A 88 8.11 5.33 3.71
C ARG A 88 8.67 5.56 2.31
N GLU A 89 8.03 4.91 1.34
CA GLU A 89 8.27 5.02 -0.12
C GLU A 89 7.25 5.96 -0.77
#